data_AF-A0A534FNJ5-F1
#
_entry.id   AF-A0A534FNJ5-F1
#
_cell.length_a   1.000
_cell.length_b   1.000
_cell.length_c   1.000
_cell.angle_alpha   90.00
_cell.angle_beta   90.00
_cell.angle_gamma   90.00
#
_symmetry.space_group_name_H-M   'P 1'
#
loop_
_entity.id
_entity.type
_entity.pdbx_description
1 polymer ?
#
loop_
_entity_poly.entity_id
_entity_poly.type
_entity_poly.pdbx_seq_one_letter_code
_entity_poly.pdbx_strand_id
1 'polypeptide(L)'
;MSAREALGAASEAPGVELAACAVEIVELAAFRARASELSGISRGLGLELAAPGRAAAGSGQLSVCVRPGRWLLLLPPDSPGAQAALWQRACAGVAAALDHSSGLVALHLAGAELREVLSRGCRLDLDPEVFPPGRA
;
A
#
# COMPACT_ATOMS: atom_id res chain seq x y z
N MET A 1 -12.47 -5.35 6.41
CA MET A 1 -12.12 -5.58 5.00
C MET A 1 -10.60 -5.50 4.89
N SER A 2 -9.96 -6.57 4.43
CA SER A 2 -8.51 -6.69 4.22
C SER A 2 -8.05 -5.84 3.03
N ALA A 3 -6.77 -5.44 2.97
CA ALA A 3 -6.23 -4.68 1.85
C ALA A 3 -6.34 -5.40 0.49
N ARG A 4 -6.44 -6.75 0.48
CA ARG A 4 -6.68 -7.54 -0.74
C ARG A 4 -8.15 -7.51 -1.19
N GLU A 5 -9.09 -7.55 -0.25
CA GLU A 5 -10.53 -7.42 -0.56
C GLU A 5 -10.83 -6.02 -1.11
N ALA A 6 -10.06 -5.03 -0.69
CA ALA A 6 -10.07 -3.67 -1.23
C ALA A 6 -9.50 -3.52 -2.66
N LEU A 7 -9.05 -4.59 -3.31
CA LEU A 7 -8.54 -4.52 -4.69
C LEU A 7 -9.41 -5.31 -5.67
N GLY A 8 -10.51 -5.93 -5.21
CA GLY A 8 -11.22 -6.96 -5.96
C GLY A 8 -12.73 -6.90 -5.81
N ALA A 9 -13.38 -5.90 -6.42
CA ALA A 9 -14.66 -6.05 -7.12
C ALA A 9 -15.00 -4.73 -7.83
N ALA A 10 -15.22 -4.77 -9.14
CA ALA A 10 -15.93 -3.69 -9.82
C ALA A 10 -17.42 -3.88 -9.52
N SER A 11 -18.05 -2.92 -8.86
CA SER A 11 -19.50 -2.88 -8.71
C SER A 11 -20.13 -2.33 -9.99
N GLU A 12 -21.09 -3.06 -10.57
CA GLU A 12 -21.91 -2.59 -11.71
C GLU A 12 -23.05 -1.66 -11.27
N ALA A 13 -23.21 -1.43 -9.97
CA ALA A 13 -24.17 -0.47 -9.46
C ALA A 13 -23.76 0.96 -9.85
N PRO A 14 -24.73 1.84 -10.19
CA PRO A 14 -24.44 3.24 -10.50
C PRO A 14 -23.80 3.96 -9.29
N GLY A 15 -22.86 4.88 -9.57
CA GLY A 15 -22.19 5.69 -8.57
C GLY A 15 -20.80 5.19 -8.13
N VAL A 16 -20.39 5.67 -6.95
CA VAL A 16 -19.10 5.37 -6.29
C VAL A 16 -19.36 4.83 -4.89
N GLU A 17 -18.80 3.67 -4.61
CA GLU A 17 -18.77 3.06 -3.29
C GLU A 17 -17.46 3.44 -2.59
N LEU A 18 -17.56 3.74 -1.29
CA LEU A 18 -16.40 4.07 -0.46
C LEU A 18 -16.49 3.34 0.89
N ALA A 19 -15.39 2.70 1.26
CA ALA A 19 -15.27 1.99 2.53
C ALA A 19 -13.94 2.30 3.21
N ALA A 20 -13.96 2.47 4.53
CA ALA A 20 -12.73 2.56 5.31
C ALA A 20 -12.07 1.17 5.41
N CYS A 21 -10.75 1.14 5.25
CA CYS A 21 -9.95 -0.06 5.46
C CYS A 21 -9.33 -0.02 6.86
N ALA A 22 -9.58 -1.06 7.66
CA ALA A 22 -8.86 -1.25 8.91
C ALA A 22 -7.47 -1.79 8.57
N VAL A 23 -6.44 -0.95 8.68
CA VAL A 23 -5.04 -1.29 8.39
C VAL A 23 -4.11 -0.53 9.33
N GLU A 24 -2.93 -1.09 9.59
CA GLU A 24 -1.78 -0.34 10.09
C GLU A 24 -0.96 0.15 8.90
N ILE A 25 -0.49 1.39 8.95
CA ILE A 25 0.25 2.03 7.87
C ILE A 25 1.68 2.25 8.32
N VAL A 26 2.62 1.56 7.68
CA VAL A 26 4.05 1.62 8.01
C VAL A 26 4.82 2.16 6.83
N GLU A 27 5.63 3.20 7.05
CA GLU A 27 6.61 3.63 6.07
C GLU A 27 7.92 2.87 6.29
N LEU A 28 8.44 2.25 5.24
CA LEU A 28 9.71 1.54 5.25
C LEU A 28 10.73 2.32 4.42
N ALA A 29 11.88 2.66 5.02
CA ALA A 29 12.94 3.45 4.39
C ALA A 29 14.28 2.69 4.44
N ALA A 30 14.73 2.21 3.28
CA ALA A 30 15.98 1.45 3.17
C ALA A 30 17.22 2.31 3.45
N PHE A 31 18.18 1.72 4.15
CA PHE A 31 19.54 2.27 4.24
C PHE A 31 20.30 1.90 2.98
N ARG A 32 20.80 2.92 2.26
CA ARG A 32 21.35 2.80 0.90
C ARG A 32 22.33 1.63 0.73
N ALA A 33 23.21 1.42 1.69
CA ALA A 33 24.26 0.39 1.61
C ALA A 33 23.73 -1.06 1.63
N ARG A 34 22.49 -1.28 2.10
CA ARG A 34 21.93 -2.62 2.36
C ARG A 34 20.55 -2.83 1.75
N ALA A 35 20.12 -1.94 0.85
CA ALA A 35 18.77 -1.97 0.27
C ALA A 35 18.44 -3.30 -0.45
N SER A 36 19.44 -4.01 -0.97
CA SER A 36 19.27 -5.31 -1.63
C SER A 36 18.82 -6.44 -0.68
N GLU A 37 19.07 -6.33 0.61
CA GLU A 37 18.68 -7.35 1.61
C GLU A 37 17.18 -7.29 1.95
N LEU A 38 16.56 -6.12 1.73
CA LEU A 38 15.20 -5.82 2.17
C LEU A 38 14.14 -6.66 1.44
N SER A 39 14.36 -6.99 0.16
CA SER A 39 13.43 -7.84 -0.59
C SER A 39 13.30 -9.24 0.00
N GLY A 40 14.41 -9.80 0.51
CA GLY A 40 14.40 -11.11 1.18
C GLY A 40 13.62 -11.07 2.50
N ILE A 41 13.85 -10.04 3.31
CA ILE A 41 13.14 -9.81 4.58
C ILE A 41 11.64 -9.66 4.33
N SER A 42 11.26 -8.79 3.40
CA SER A 42 9.86 -8.52 3.06
C SER A 42 9.14 -9.79 2.60
N ARG A 43 9.76 -10.60 1.72
CA ARG A 43 9.18 -11.86 1.27
C ARG A 43 8.99 -12.85 2.40
N GLY A 44 9.93 -12.90 3.36
CA GLY A 44 9.78 -13.71 4.58
C GLY A 44 8.58 -13.31 5.44
N LEU A 45 8.14 -12.06 5.36
CA LEU A 45 6.92 -11.52 5.99
C LEU A 45 5.68 -11.61 5.08
N GLY A 46 5.80 -12.28 3.92
CA GLY A 46 4.69 -12.51 3.00
C GLY A 46 4.30 -11.30 2.15
N LEU A 47 5.18 -10.30 2.01
CA LEU A 47 4.95 -9.10 1.21
C LEU A 47 6.07 -8.91 0.19
N GLU A 48 5.74 -8.68 -1.08
CA GLU A 48 6.72 -8.20 -2.05
C GLU A 48 6.81 -6.68 -1.99
N LEU A 49 8.03 -6.13 -2.09
CA LEU A 49 8.23 -4.69 -2.21
C LEU A 49 8.05 -4.25 -3.67
N ALA A 50 7.10 -3.35 -3.90
CA ALA A 50 6.82 -2.85 -5.23
C ALA A 50 8.01 -2.10 -5.84
N ALA A 51 8.13 -2.17 -7.16
CA ALA A 51 9.04 -1.30 -7.92
C ALA A 51 8.51 0.16 -7.94
N PRO A 52 9.35 1.17 -8.26
CA PRO A 52 8.91 2.55 -8.37
C PRO A 52 7.70 2.73 -9.29
N GLY A 53 6.70 3.47 -8.82
CA GLY A 53 5.46 3.70 -9.56
C GLY A 53 4.57 2.46 -9.69
N ARG A 54 4.72 1.48 -8.80
CA ARG A 54 3.92 0.25 -8.73
C ARG A 54 3.42 0.02 -7.32
N ALA A 55 2.36 -0.78 -7.23
CA ALA A 55 1.91 -1.42 -6.02
C ALA A 55 2.06 -2.95 -6.13
N ALA A 56 2.28 -3.62 -5.01
CA ALA A 56 2.32 -5.07 -4.92
C ALA A 56 1.46 -5.55 -3.74
N ALA A 57 0.59 -6.53 -3.98
CA ALA A 57 -0.29 -7.09 -2.96
C ALA A 57 0.12 -8.53 -2.63
N GLY A 58 0.08 -8.91 -1.36
CA GLY A 58 0.41 -10.26 -0.90
C GLY A 58 -0.15 -10.51 0.50
N SER A 59 -0.76 -11.68 0.75
CA SER A 59 -1.25 -12.09 2.09
C SER A 59 -2.09 -11.03 2.84
N GLY A 60 -2.94 -10.28 2.13
CA GLY A 60 -3.78 -9.24 2.73
C GLY A 60 -3.04 -7.93 3.08
N GLN A 61 -1.79 -7.79 2.62
CA GLN A 61 -0.92 -6.62 2.73
C GLN A 61 -0.76 -5.96 1.34
N LEU A 62 -0.46 -4.67 1.34
CA LEU A 62 -0.12 -3.89 0.14
C LEU A 62 1.19 -3.14 0.38
N SER A 63 2.09 -3.13 -0.59
CA SER A 63 3.23 -2.23 -0.63
C SER A 63 3.11 -1.26 -1.81
N VAL A 64 3.45 -0.01 -1.58
CA VAL A 64 3.45 1.06 -2.58
C VAL A 64 4.81 1.73 -2.58
N CYS A 65 5.52 1.75 -3.72
CA CYS A 65 6.80 2.44 -3.80
C CYS A 65 6.59 3.94 -4.07
N VAL A 66 6.69 4.74 -3.01
CA VAL A 66 6.48 6.20 -3.05
C VAL A 66 7.70 6.95 -3.59
N ARG A 67 8.90 6.39 -3.44
CA ARG A 67 10.15 6.83 -4.08
C ARG A 67 11.20 5.72 -3.98
N PRO A 68 12.30 5.76 -4.78
CA PRO A 68 13.35 4.75 -4.68
C PRO A 68 13.87 4.57 -3.25
N GLY A 69 13.82 3.33 -2.74
CA GLY A 69 14.23 3.00 -1.38
C GLY A 69 13.20 3.31 -0.28
N ARG A 70 11.98 3.73 -0.64
CA ARG A 70 10.88 3.93 0.31
C ARG A 70 9.57 3.34 -0.15
N TRP A 71 8.88 2.73 0.80
CA TRP A 71 7.60 2.10 0.59
C TRP A 71 6.61 2.52 1.67
N LEU A 72 5.35 2.68 1.28
CA LEU A 72 4.23 2.72 2.21
C LEU A 72 3.59 1.34 2.23
N LEU A 73 3.50 0.74 3.40
CA LEU A 73 2.92 -0.57 3.63
C LEU A 73 1.55 -0.39 4.27
N LEU A 74 0.53 -1.03 3.70
CA LEU A 74 -0.78 -1.17 4.34
C LEU A 74 -0.88 -2.62 4.80
N LEU A 75 -0.93 -2.78 6.11
CA LEU A 75 -0.76 -4.06 6.78
C LEU A 75 -2.05 -4.42 7.54
N PRO A 76 -2.38 -5.72 7.69
CA PRO A 76 -3.48 -6.13 8.53
C PRO A 76 -3.38 -5.50 9.92
N PRO A 77 -4.49 -5.00 10.47
CA PRO A 77 -4.49 -4.35 11.76
C PRO A 77 -4.26 -5.39 12.86
N ASP A 78 -3.50 -5.02 13.87
CA ASP A 78 -3.30 -5.77 15.09
C ASP A 78 -3.42 -4.80 16.29
N SER A 79 -2.75 -5.05 17.41
CA SER A 79 -2.61 -4.05 18.47
C SER A 79 -1.83 -2.82 17.97
N PRO A 80 -2.20 -1.59 18.41
CA PRO A 80 -1.60 -0.36 17.89
C PRO A 80 -0.06 -0.38 17.87
N GLY A 81 0.52 -0.22 16.68
CA GLY A 81 1.97 -0.18 16.46
C GLY A 81 2.65 -1.55 16.40
N ALA A 82 1.91 -2.66 16.47
CA ALA A 82 2.46 -4.00 16.40
C ALA A 82 3.16 -4.26 15.06
N GLN A 83 2.58 -3.79 13.95
CA GLN A 83 3.20 -3.95 12.64
C GLN A 83 4.48 -3.13 12.53
N ALA A 84 4.46 -1.88 12.99
CA ALA A 84 5.67 -1.05 13.01
C ALA A 84 6.79 -1.71 13.82
N ALA A 85 6.48 -2.23 15.01
CA ALA A 85 7.44 -2.92 15.85
C ALA A 85 7.97 -4.22 15.21
N LEU A 86 7.12 -4.98 14.50
CA LEU A 86 7.52 -6.16 13.75
C LEU A 86 8.54 -5.80 12.66
N TRP A 87 8.21 -4.81 11.83
CA TRP A 87 9.08 -4.36 10.73
C TRP A 87 10.37 -3.72 11.21
N GLN A 88 10.35 -2.99 12.33
CA GLN A 88 11.55 -2.46 12.97
C GLN A 88 12.52 -3.57 13.39
N ARG A 89 12.01 -4.65 14.01
CA ARG A 89 12.83 -5.81 14.38
C ARG A 89 13.36 -6.55 13.16
N ALA A 90 12.49 -6.80 12.17
CA ALA A 90 12.85 -7.55 10.98
C ALA A 90 13.89 -6.84 10.10
N CYS A 91 13.84 -5.50 10.04
CA CYS A 91 14.71 -4.70 9.19
C CYS A 91 15.87 -4.02 9.94
N ALA A 92 16.15 -4.43 11.17
CA ALA A 92 17.17 -3.82 12.01
C ALA A 92 18.52 -3.74 11.28
N GLY A 93 19.07 -2.53 11.17
CA GLY A 93 20.33 -2.28 10.47
C GLY A 93 20.28 -2.31 8.94
N VAL A 94 19.09 -2.48 8.33
CA VAL A 94 18.87 -2.50 6.87
C VAL A 94 17.89 -1.41 6.43
N ALA A 95 16.87 -1.12 7.24
CA ALA A 95 15.88 -0.06 6.98
C ALA A 95 15.31 0.50 8.29
N ALA A 96 14.73 1.69 8.21
CA ALA A 96 13.86 2.23 9.26
C ALA A 96 12.40 1.91 8.92
N ALA A 97 11.61 1.55 9.93
CA ALA A 97 10.16 1.37 9.83
C ALA A 97 9.45 2.35 10.78
N LEU A 98 8.56 3.18 10.23
CA LEU A 98 7.86 4.24 10.94
C LEU A 98 6.35 4.01 10.90
N ASP A 99 5.68 4.13 12.04
CA ASP A 99 4.23 4.05 12.13
C ASP A 99 3.59 5.37 11.67
N HIS A 100 2.67 5.29 10.71
CA HIS A 100 1.86 6.38 10.20
C HIS A 100 0.35 6.17 10.40
N SER A 101 -0.05 5.14 11.14
CA SER A 101 -1.45 4.73 11.30
C SER A 101 -2.34 5.81 11.93
N SER A 102 -1.78 6.72 12.73
CA SER A 102 -2.52 7.86 13.32
C SER A 102 -2.62 9.08 12.40
N GLY A 103 -1.75 9.18 11.39
CA GLY A 103 -1.66 10.33 10.49
C GLY A 103 -2.29 10.10 9.12
N LEU A 104 -2.61 8.86 8.78
CA LEU A 104 -3.14 8.45 7.49
C LEU A 104 -4.38 7.56 7.66
N VAL A 105 -5.27 7.61 6.67
CA VAL A 105 -6.43 6.72 6.57
C VAL A 105 -6.40 6.02 5.22
N ALA A 106 -6.77 4.74 5.20
CA ALA A 106 -6.94 3.99 3.97
C ALA A 106 -8.42 3.88 3.62
N LEU A 107 -8.76 4.28 2.39
CA LEU A 107 -10.09 4.20 1.82
C LEU A 107 -10.05 3.31 0.59
N HIS A 108 -10.97 2.35 0.52
CA HIS A 108 -11.26 1.60 -0.70
C HIS A 108 -12.36 2.34 -1.46
N LEU A 109 -12.14 2.61 -2.74
CA LEU A 109 -13.13 3.19 -3.64
C LEU A 109 -13.36 2.24 -4.81
N ALA A 110 -14.62 2.05 -5.19
CA ALA A 110 -15.04 1.21 -6.32
C ALA A 110 -16.28 1.82 -7.01
N GLY A 111 -16.62 1.31 -8.19
CA GLY A 111 -17.84 1.70 -8.93
C GLY A 111 -17.56 2.27 -10.32
N ALA A 112 -18.59 2.26 -11.16
CA ALA A 112 -18.49 2.65 -12.57
C ALA A 112 -18.12 4.14 -12.78
N GLU A 113 -18.53 5.02 -11.85
CA GLU A 113 -18.29 6.47 -11.96
C GLU A 113 -16.98 6.93 -11.28
N LEU A 114 -16.21 6.02 -10.67
CA LEU A 114 -15.04 6.35 -9.84
C LEU A 114 -14.01 7.21 -10.58
N ARG A 115 -13.73 6.86 -11.83
CA ARG A 115 -12.76 7.57 -12.68
C ARG A 115 -13.16 9.02 -12.90
N GLU A 116 -14.44 9.25 -13.20
CA GLU A 116 -14.97 10.60 -13.44
C GLU A 116 -14.95 11.42 -12.15
N VAL A 117 -15.32 10.82 -11.01
CA VAL A 117 -15.27 11.50 -9.72
C VAL A 117 -13.83 11.87 -9.35
N LEU A 118 -12.88 10.94 -9.52
CA LEU A 118 -11.47 11.19 -9.20
C LEU A 118 -10.85 12.23 -10.14
N SER A 119 -11.18 12.25 -11.43
CA SER A 119 -10.58 13.22 -12.39
C SER A 119 -10.91 14.68 -12.06
N ARG A 120 -11.98 14.93 -11.28
CA ARG A 120 -12.33 16.28 -10.80
C ARG A 120 -11.38 16.82 -9.73
N GLY A 121 -10.62 15.95 -9.03
CA GLY A 121 -9.73 16.33 -7.94
C GLY A 121 -8.32 15.72 -7.99
N CYS A 122 -8.08 14.72 -8.82
CA CYS A 122 -6.81 14.02 -9.01
C CYS A 122 -6.20 14.43 -10.34
N ARG A 123 -4.93 14.87 -10.31
CA ARG A 123 -4.20 15.30 -11.52
C ARG A 123 -3.53 14.15 -12.29
N LEU A 124 -3.64 12.92 -11.78
CA LEU A 124 -3.14 11.75 -12.50
C LEU A 124 -4.03 11.44 -13.69
N ASP A 125 -3.42 11.04 -14.80
CA ASP A 125 -4.15 10.41 -15.88
C ASP A 125 -4.55 9.01 -15.44
N LEU A 126 -5.85 8.82 -15.23
CA LEU A 126 -6.39 7.58 -14.73
C LEU A 126 -6.76 6.61 -15.85
N ASP A 127 -6.67 6.99 -17.14
CA ASP A 127 -6.99 6.17 -18.31
C ASP A 127 -6.48 4.73 -18.16
N PRO A 128 -7.26 3.66 -18.46
CA PRO A 128 -6.83 2.29 -18.20
C PRO A 128 -5.52 1.91 -18.92
N GLU A 129 -5.21 2.55 -20.04
CA GLU A 129 -3.96 2.32 -20.78
C GLU A 129 -2.76 3.00 -20.11
N VAL A 130 -2.98 4.11 -19.40
CA VAL A 130 -1.94 4.90 -18.71
C VAL A 130 -1.76 4.50 -17.24
N PHE A 131 -2.85 4.15 -16.56
CA PHE A 131 -2.92 3.73 -15.17
C PHE A 131 -3.62 2.36 -15.02
N PRO A 132 -3.01 1.27 -15.52
CA PRO A 132 -3.55 -0.07 -15.36
C PRO A 132 -3.47 -0.56 -13.91
N PRO A 133 -4.20 -1.64 -13.55
CA PRO A 133 -4.10 -2.27 -12.24
C PRO A 133 -2.64 -2.53 -11.80
N GLY A 134 -2.33 -2.19 -10.55
CA GLY A 134 -0.98 -2.31 -9.98
C GLY A 134 -0.04 -1.12 -10.24
N ARG A 135 -0.53 -0.03 -10.85
CA ARG A 135 0.14 1.28 -10.85
C ARG A 135 -0.13 2.04 -9.55
N ALA A 136 0.84 2.86 -9.16
CA ALA A 136 0.79 3.78 -8.04
C ALA A 136 1.64 5.01 -8.32
#